data_AF-A0A7C4FRP4-F1
#
_entry.id   AF-A0A7C4FRP4-F1
#
_cell.length_a   1.000
_cell.length_b   1.000
_cell.length_c   1.000
_cell.angle_alpha   90.00
_cell.angle_beta   90.00
_cell.angle_gamma   90.00
#
_symmetry.space_group_name_H-M   'P 1'
#
loop_
_entity.id
_entity.type
_entity.pdbx_description
1 polymer ?
#
loop_
_entity_poly.entity_id
_entity_poly.type
_entity_poly.pdbx_seq_one_letter_code
_entity_poly.pdbx_strand_id
1 'polypeptide(L)'
;MKYDITAKAIIDIAKEDILERFLGIKSESIELLEELPEETTSIRRSDFPLLVTLKDKSAMVVILEIQTHFDNDFVLRLVDYTVRFKLKYHLKVEPWVLLLTPSSIANGFYEDDVLIFKYNVISLWKQNAEDFMDKLYLYPFLPLMNGGEKLLEQAETNIYKNSEISRDRKSDLLSAMAIFAGLKDKNLGSWLVERRRDIMIESPIYDLIKEEGIREGIKRGIEQGIEQGIEQGIKQGRKQAIYDALALALEIKFGIDGIVLMEKVRKVESIERLETIKEAIKISKDIKEIENLV
;
A
#
# COMPACT_ATOMS: atom_id res chain seq x y z
N MET A 1 -5.04 0.95 -0.64
CA MET A 1 -5.00 2.39 -0.97
C MET A 1 -4.51 2.64 -2.38
N LYS A 2 -3.21 2.45 -2.72
CA LYS A 2 -2.71 2.71 -4.09
C LYS A 2 -3.42 1.92 -5.20
N TYR A 3 -3.72 0.65 -4.94
CA TYR A 3 -4.43 -0.22 -5.87
C TYR A 3 -5.87 0.24 -6.09
N ASP A 4 -6.56 0.63 -5.02
CA ASP A 4 -7.94 1.12 -5.10
C ASP A 4 -7.99 2.47 -5.86
N ILE A 5 -7.04 3.39 -5.62
CA ILE A 5 -6.97 4.66 -6.37
C ILE A 5 -6.72 4.42 -7.86
N THR A 6 -5.80 3.52 -8.19
CA THR A 6 -5.49 3.15 -9.58
C THR A 6 -6.71 2.55 -10.26
N ALA A 7 -7.39 1.63 -9.57
CA ALA A 7 -8.57 0.98 -10.09
C ALA A 7 -9.72 1.97 -10.32
N LYS A 8 -9.87 2.96 -9.43
CA LYS A 8 -10.80 4.08 -9.63
C LYS A 8 -10.48 4.86 -10.91
N ALA A 9 -9.22 5.24 -11.12
CA ALA A 9 -8.83 5.97 -12.33
C ALA A 9 -9.15 5.18 -13.61
N ILE A 10 -8.99 3.85 -13.59
CA ILE A 10 -9.30 2.98 -14.73
C ILE A 10 -10.80 2.82 -14.96
N ILE A 11 -11.64 2.78 -13.92
CA ILE A 11 -13.10 2.65 -14.13
C ILE A 11 -13.64 3.78 -14.98
N ASP A 12 -13.21 5.02 -14.78
CA ASP A 12 -13.76 6.13 -15.58
C ASP A 12 -13.51 5.94 -17.09
N ILE A 13 -12.42 5.26 -17.45
CA ILE A 13 -12.04 4.91 -18.81
C ILE A 13 -12.78 3.65 -19.29
N ALA A 14 -12.89 2.63 -18.42
CA ALA A 14 -13.32 1.28 -18.77
C ALA A 14 -14.78 0.95 -18.38
N LYS A 15 -15.56 1.91 -17.87
CA LYS A 15 -16.92 1.68 -17.32
C LYS A 15 -17.85 0.92 -18.26
N GLU A 16 -17.82 1.22 -19.56
CA GLU A 16 -18.60 0.54 -20.58
C GLU A 16 -18.21 -0.95 -20.69
N ASP A 17 -16.92 -1.22 -20.85
CA ASP A 17 -16.41 -2.58 -20.95
C ASP A 17 -16.61 -3.38 -19.65
N ILE A 18 -16.51 -2.72 -18.49
CA ILE A 18 -16.78 -3.34 -17.18
C ILE A 18 -18.26 -3.73 -17.07
N LEU A 19 -19.19 -2.81 -17.36
CA LEU A 19 -20.62 -3.11 -17.31
C LEU A 19 -20.99 -4.25 -18.26
N GLU A 20 -20.47 -4.23 -19.48
CA GLU A 20 -20.76 -5.27 -20.47
C GLU A 20 -20.14 -6.62 -20.07
N ARG A 21 -18.83 -6.64 -19.77
CA ARG A 21 -18.07 -7.89 -19.65
C ARG A 21 -18.08 -8.50 -18.27
N PHE A 22 -18.06 -7.68 -17.23
CA PHE A 22 -18.06 -8.17 -15.86
C PHE A 22 -19.48 -8.29 -15.31
N LEU A 23 -20.36 -7.31 -15.59
CA LEU A 23 -21.71 -7.28 -15.02
C LEU A 23 -22.77 -7.90 -15.96
N GLY A 24 -22.46 -8.10 -17.24
CA GLY A 24 -23.42 -8.61 -18.24
C GLY A 24 -24.51 -7.61 -18.61
N ILE A 25 -24.30 -6.33 -18.31
CA ILE A 25 -25.27 -5.25 -18.49
C ILE A 25 -24.99 -4.54 -19.81
N LYS A 26 -25.93 -4.61 -20.75
CA LYS A 26 -25.86 -3.90 -22.03
C LYS A 26 -26.57 -2.56 -21.91
N SER A 27 -25.81 -1.48 -21.75
CA SER A 27 -26.31 -0.11 -21.64
C SER A 27 -26.51 0.56 -23.00
N GLU A 28 -27.46 1.48 -23.05
CA GLU A 28 -27.59 2.51 -24.09
C GLU A 28 -26.80 3.77 -23.70
N SER A 29 -26.84 4.16 -22.42
CA SER A 29 -26.02 5.23 -21.87
C SER A 29 -25.61 4.95 -20.42
N ILE A 30 -24.49 5.55 -20.01
CA ILE A 30 -23.95 5.48 -18.65
C ILE A 30 -23.60 6.90 -18.23
N GLU A 31 -24.14 7.31 -17.10
CA GLU A 31 -23.85 8.60 -16.47
C GLU A 31 -23.32 8.36 -15.06
N LEU A 32 -22.21 9.01 -14.71
CA LEU A 32 -21.73 9.02 -13.33
C LEU A 32 -22.61 9.98 -12.54
N LEU A 33 -23.25 9.48 -11.49
CA LEU A 33 -24.11 10.31 -10.64
C LEU A 33 -23.26 11.16 -9.71
N GLU A 34 -23.48 12.48 -9.74
CA GLU A 34 -22.90 13.38 -8.75
C GLU A 34 -23.47 13.07 -7.36
N GLU A 35 -22.58 12.88 -6.39
CA GLU A 35 -22.94 12.77 -4.98
C GLU A 35 -23.46 14.12 -4.46
N LEU A 36 -24.40 14.09 -3.52
CA LEU A 36 -24.89 15.31 -2.88
C LEU A 36 -23.76 15.96 -2.05
N PRO A 37 -23.71 17.31 -1.96
CA PRO A 37 -22.93 17.96 -0.91
C PRO A 37 -23.50 17.53 0.46
N GLU A 38 -22.64 17.03 1.36
CA GLU A 38 -23.05 16.62 2.71
C GLU A 38 -22.89 17.74 3.74
N GLU A 39 -23.78 17.74 4.75
CA GLU A 39 -23.71 18.61 5.94
C GLU A 39 -22.60 18.20 6.94
N THR A 40 -21.96 17.05 6.75
CA THR A 40 -20.91 16.51 7.65
C THR A 40 -19.70 16.00 6.87
N THR A 41 -18.52 16.50 7.20
CA THR A 41 -17.26 16.34 6.45
C THR A 41 -16.58 14.96 6.53
N SER A 42 -17.23 13.93 7.10
CA SER A 42 -16.56 12.72 7.59
C SER A 42 -16.95 11.40 6.92
N ILE A 43 -17.93 11.38 6.01
CA ILE A 43 -18.45 10.13 5.44
C ILE A 43 -17.76 9.85 4.11
N ARG A 44 -17.25 8.62 3.96
CA ARG A 44 -16.60 8.17 2.71
C ARG A 44 -17.65 8.06 1.60
N ARG A 45 -17.19 8.22 0.37
CA ARG A 45 -17.96 8.22 -0.87
C ARG A 45 -18.16 6.80 -1.40
N SER A 46 -19.19 6.58 -2.20
CA SER A 46 -19.23 5.41 -3.07
C SER A 46 -18.27 5.63 -4.24
N ASP A 47 -17.57 4.60 -4.67
CA ASP A 47 -16.52 4.77 -5.67
C ASP A 47 -17.10 5.17 -7.03
N PHE A 48 -18.14 4.48 -7.51
CA PHE A 48 -18.79 4.75 -8.80
C PHE A 48 -20.29 4.44 -8.79
N PRO A 49 -21.15 5.39 -8.41
CA PRO A 49 -22.58 5.30 -8.65
C PRO A 49 -22.90 5.65 -10.11
N LEU A 50 -23.30 4.66 -10.90
CA LEU A 50 -23.59 4.79 -12.32
C LEU A 50 -25.09 4.75 -12.56
N LEU A 51 -25.66 5.79 -13.16
CA LEU A 51 -26.98 5.72 -13.77
C LEU A 51 -26.85 5.05 -15.13
N VAL A 52 -27.44 3.87 -15.24
CA VAL A 52 -27.41 3.05 -16.45
C VAL A 52 -28.78 3.06 -17.09
N THR A 53 -28.86 3.54 -18.33
CA THR A 53 -30.06 3.39 -19.17
C THR A 53 -29.88 2.17 -20.05
N LEU A 54 -30.83 1.24 -19.98
CA LEU A 54 -30.85 0.02 -20.78
C LEU A 54 -31.50 0.28 -22.15
N LYS A 55 -31.28 -0.65 -23.10
CA LYS A 55 -31.83 -0.54 -24.46
C LYS A 55 -33.37 -0.54 -24.54
N ASP A 56 -34.04 -1.02 -23.51
CA ASP A 56 -35.50 -0.96 -23.37
C ASP A 56 -35.99 0.35 -22.74
N LYS A 57 -35.09 1.32 -22.56
CA LYS A 57 -35.28 2.62 -21.90
C LYS A 57 -35.56 2.54 -20.41
N SER A 58 -35.47 1.37 -19.78
CA SER A 58 -35.48 1.28 -18.33
C SER A 58 -34.16 1.80 -17.75
N ALA A 59 -34.21 2.37 -16.55
CA ALA A 59 -33.06 2.92 -15.87
C ALA A 59 -32.82 2.22 -14.52
N MET A 60 -31.55 2.06 -14.16
CA MET A 60 -31.14 1.58 -12.85
C MET A 60 -29.86 2.27 -12.40
N VAL A 61 -29.61 2.23 -11.10
CA VAL A 61 -28.34 2.65 -10.52
C VAL A 61 -27.49 1.41 -10.27
N VAL A 62 -26.28 1.40 -10.82
CA VAL A 62 -25.25 0.42 -10.49
C VAL A 62 -24.26 1.08 -9.54
N ILE A 63 -24.13 0.54 -8.34
CA ILE A 63 -23.09 0.96 -7.40
C ILE A 63 -21.92 0.02 -7.61
N LEU A 64 -20.82 0.51 -8.19
CA LEU A 64 -19.63 -0.29 -8.43
C LEU A 64 -18.51 0.10 -7.45
N GLU A 65 -18.16 -0.84 -6.58
CA GLU A 65 -17.10 -0.70 -5.59
C GLU A 65 -15.92 -1.60 -5.93
N ILE A 66 -14.70 -1.10 -5.79
CA ILE A 66 -13.49 -1.90 -5.99
C ILE A 66 -12.81 -2.11 -4.65
N GLN A 67 -12.48 -3.36 -4.34
CA GLN A 67 -11.78 -3.67 -3.10
C GLN A 67 -10.54 -4.52 -3.39
N THR A 68 -9.39 -4.02 -2.95
CA THR A 68 -8.18 -4.85 -2.86
C THR A 68 -8.33 -5.89 -1.76
N HIS A 69 -8.79 -5.49 -0.58
CA HIS A 69 -9.04 -6.38 0.56
C HIS A 69 -10.50 -6.26 0.96
N PHE A 70 -11.12 -7.38 1.25
CA PHE A 70 -12.53 -7.42 1.62
C PHE A 70 -12.69 -7.56 3.14
N ASP A 71 -13.56 -6.73 3.72
CA ASP A 71 -13.95 -6.76 5.12
C ASP A 71 -15.46 -6.50 5.27
N ASN A 72 -16.03 -6.84 6.42
CA ASN A 72 -17.46 -6.68 6.68
C ASN A 72 -17.86 -5.22 6.95
N ASP A 73 -16.95 -4.38 7.45
CA ASP A 73 -17.23 -2.95 7.67
C ASP A 73 -17.47 -2.23 6.33
N PHE A 74 -16.81 -2.68 5.26
CA PHE A 74 -17.09 -2.26 3.89
C PHE A 74 -18.51 -2.61 3.46
N VAL A 75 -19.01 -3.80 3.80
CA VAL A 75 -20.37 -4.20 3.40
C VAL A 75 -21.42 -3.31 4.07
N LEU A 76 -21.21 -2.93 5.34
CA LEU A 76 -22.09 -1.98 6.02
C LEU A 76 -22.09 -0.60 5.35
N ARG A 77 -20.94 -0.13 4.82
CA ARG A 77 -20.91 1.09 3.99
C ARG A 77 -21.69 0.92 2.68
N LEU A 78 -21.53 -0.23 2.03
CA LEU A 78 -22.26 -0.55 0.81
C LEU A 78 -23.78 -0.58 1.04
N VAL A 79 -24.24 -1.05 2.21
CA VAL A 79 -25.64 -0.98 2.64
C VAL A 79 -26.11 0.47 2.71
N ASP A 80 -25.39 1.33 3.44
CA ASP A 80 -25.72 2.76 3.58
C ASP A 80 -25.89 3.42 2.20
N TYR A 81 -24.90 3.27 1.32
CA TYR A 81 -24.96 3.84 -0.03
C TYR A 81 -26.15 3.29 -0.82
N THR A 82 -26.35 1.98 -0.79
CA THR A 82 -27.46 1.34 -1.53
C THR A 82 -28.81 1.91 -1.10
N VAL A 83 -29.03 2.10 0.20
CA VAL A 83 -30.27 2.68 0.72
C VAL A 83 -30.40 4.15 0.33
N ARG A 84 -29.33 4.95 0.43
CA ARG A 84 -29.35 6.37 0.03
C ARG A 84 -29.70 6.55 -1.44
N PHE A 85 -29.09 5.78 -2.35
CA PHE A 85 -29.41 5.84 -3.77
C PHE A 85 -30.85 5.38 -4.07
N LYS A 86 -31.34 4.36 -3.37
CA LYS A 86 -32.75 3.92 -3.48
C LYS A 86 -33.72 5.03 -3.07
N LEU A 87 -33.45 5.72 -1.95
CA LEU A 87 -34.30 6.80 -1.45
C LEU A 87 -34.26 8.04 -2.36
N LYS A 88 -33.07 8.37 -2.90
CA LYS A 88 -32.90 9.57 -3.74
C LYS A 88 -33.50 9.43 -5.14
N TYR A 89 -33.24 8.29 -5.80
CA TYR A 89 -33.58 8.12 -7.22
C TYR A 89 -34.86 7.31 -7.44
N HIS A 90 -35.33 6.56 -6.45
CA HIS A 90 -36.48 5.66 -6.58
C HIS A 90 -36.36 4.67 -7.76
N LEU A 91 -35.13 4.30 -8.12
CA LEU A 91 -34.82 3.32 -9.15
C LEU A 91 -34.37 1.99 -8.53
N LYS A 92 -34.33 0.95 -9.36
CA LYS A 92 -33.60 -0.28 -9.01
C LYS A 92 -32.13 0.09 -8.78
N VAL A 93 -31.56 -0.37 -7.66
CA VAL A 93 -30.16 -0.17 -7.32
C VAL A 93 -29.49 -1.53 -7.17
N GLU A 94 -28.41 -1.74 -7.91
CA GLU A 94 -27.61 -2.96 -7.88
C GLU A 94 -26.20 -2.69 -7.34
N PRO A 95 -25.88 -3.17 -6.13
CA PRO A 95 -24.53 -3.10 -5.59
C PRO A 95 -23.65 -4.22 -6.17
N TRP A 96 -22.51 -3.83 -6.72
CA TRP A 96 -21.51 -4.68 -7.34
C TRP A 96 -20.13 -4.40 -6.73
N VAL A 97 -19.41 -5.47 -6.41
CA VAL A 97 -18.08 -5.41 -5.82
C VAL A 97 -17.08 -6.13 -6.71
N LEU A 98 -16.12 -5.39 -7.25
CA LEU A 98 -14.99 -5.92 -8.00
C LEU A 98 -13.82 -6.20 -7.05
N LEU A 99 -13.49 -7.47 -6.87
CA LEU A 99 -12.40 -7.89 -5.98
C LEU A 99 -11.12 -8.16 -6.74
N LEU A 100 -10.07 -7.46 -6.33
CA LEU A 100 -8.75 -7.56 -6.94
C LEU A 100 -7.94 -8.73 -6.37
N THR A 101 -8.19 -9.14 -5.12
CA THR A 101 -7.47 -10.25 -4.47
C THR A 101 -8.40 -11.25 -3.80
N PRO A 102 -7.98 -12.53 -3.66
CA PRO A 102 -8.80 -13.57 -3.07
C PRO A 102 -9.35 -13.24 -1.68
N SER A 103 -10.64 -13.53 -1.48
CA SER A 103 -11.30 -13.46 -0.18
C SER A 103 -12.16 -14.71 0.06
N SER A 104 -12.10 -15.25 1.27
CA SER A 104 -12.91 -16.39 1.72
C SER A 104 -14.29 -15.98 2.22
N ILE A 105 -14.46 -14.72 2.64
CA ILE A 105 -15.69 -14.20 3.23
C ILE A 105 -16.58 -13.47 2.22
N ALA A 106 -16.03 -13.06 1.06
CA ALA A 106 -16.81 -12.38 0.05
C ALA A 106 -17.66 -13.35 -0.78
N ASN A 107 -18.89 -13.57 -0.34
CA ASN A 107 -19.83 -14.53 -0.95
C ASN A 107 -21.08 -13.87 -1.56
N GLY A 108 -21.15 -12.54 -1.60
CA GLY A 108 -22.31 -11.79 -2.12
C GLY A 108 -23.47 -11.68 -1.12
N PHE A 109 -23.21 -12.02 0.14
CA PHE A 109 -24.20 -12.04 1.18
C PHE A 109 -23.62 -11.55 2.51
N TYR A 110 -24.37 -10.70 3.19
CA TYR A 110 -24.10 -10.29 4.57
C TYR A 110 -25.36 -10.49 5.40
N GLU A 111 -25.21 -11.11 6.56
CA GLU A 111 -26.30 -11.42 7.47
C GLU A 111 -25.82 -11.24 8.91
N ASP A 112 -26.61 -10.51 9.67
CA ASP A 112 -26.55 -10.42 11.13
C ASP A 112 -27.97 -10.50 11.73
N ASP A 113 -28.10 -10.26 13.03
CA ASP A 113 -29.38 -10.34 13.75
C ASP A 113 -30.44 -9.32 13.28
N VAL A 114 -30.06 -8.30 12.52
CA VAL A 114 -30.89 -7.14 12.15
C VAL A 114 -31.07 -7.02 10.63
N LEU A 115 -30.06 -7.41 9.84
CA LEU A 115 -29.95 -7.10 8.42
C LEU A 115 -29.53 -8.32 7.61
N ILE A 116 -30.27 -8.55 6.53
CA ILE A 116 -29.83 -9.41 5.42
C ILE A 116 -29.61 -8.53 4.19
N PHE A 117 -28.39 -8.53 3.67
CA PHE A 117 -27.99 -7.75 2.50
C PHE A 117 -27.37 -8.62 1.42
N LYS A 118 -27.91 -8.51 0.21
CA LYS A 118 -27.43 -9.20 -1.00
C LYS A 118 -26.73 -8.20 -1.91
N TYR A 119 -25.56 -8.59 -2.41
CA TYR A 119 -24.78 -7.82 -3.36
C TYR A 119 -24.05 -8.75 -4.32
N ASN A 120 -23.63 -8.21 -5.46
CA ASN A 120 -22.95 -9.00 -6.47
C ASN A 120 -21.42 -8.89 -6.27
N VAL A 121 -20.70 -9.99 -6.44
CA VAL A 121 -19.24 -10.03 -6.28
C VAL A 121 -18.59 -10.59 -7.53
N ILE A 122 -17.61 -9.86 -8.04
CA ILE A 122 -16.79 -10.25 -9.19
C ILE A 122 -15.38 -10.50 -8.69
N SER A 123 -15.00 -11.77 -8.66
CA SER A 123 -13.64 -12.18 -8.30
C SER A 123 -12.75 -12.21 -9.53
N LEU A 124 -11.79 -11.29 -9.67
CA LEU A 124 -10.92 -11.24 -10.85
C LEU A 124 -10.10 -12.52 -11.03
N TRP A 125 -9.60 -13.11 -9.94
CA TRP A 125 -8.81 -14.36 -9.99
C TRP A 125 -9.63 -15.59 -10.43
N LYS A 126 -10.96 -15.49 -10.52
CA LYS A 126 -11.84 -16.54 -11.06
C LYS A 126 -12.12 -16.35 -12.55
N GLN A 127 -11.82 -15.18 -13.12
CA GLN A 127 -11.99 -14.90 -14.54
C GLN A 127 -10.82 -15.49 -15.34
N ASN A 128 -11.09 -16.00 -16.55
CA ASN A 128 -10.05 -16.40 -17.48
C ASN A 128 -9.55 -15.16 -18.25
N ALA A 129 -8.24 -14.91 -18.22
CA ALA A 129 -7.67 -13.73 -18.86
C ALA A 129 -7.84 -13.72 -20.38
N GLU A 130 -7.80 -14.90 -21.03
CA GLU A 130 -7.93 -15.01 -22.49
C GLU A 130 -9.26 -14.45 -23.02
N ASP A 131 -10.32 -14.58 -22.21
CA ASP A 131 -11.65 -14.13 -22.61
C ASP A 131 -11.70 -12.61 -22.85
N PHE A 132 -10.80 -11.83 -22.24
CA PHE A 132 -10.82 -10.36 -22.25
C PHE A 132 -9.81 -9.74 -23.23
N MET A 133 -9.11 -10.56 -24.02
CA MET A 133 -8.09 -10.08 -24.96
C MET A 133 -8.66 -9.22 -26.11
N ASP A 134 -9.97 -9.23 -26.33
CA ASP A 134 -10.69 -8.37 -27.28
C ASP A 134 -11.02 -6.97 -26.72
N LYS A 135 -10.88 -6.74 -25.41
CA LYS A 135 -11.26 -5.49 -24.74
C LYS A 135 -10.05 -4.78 -24.14
N LEU A 136 -9.44 -3.91 -24.94
CA LEU A 136 -8.20 -3.21 -24.60
C LEU A 136 -8.27 -2.43 -23.26
N TYR A 137 -9.39 -1.81 -22.94
CA TYR A 137 -9.54 -1.04 -21.68
C TYR A 137 -9.61 -1.92 -20.43
N LEU A 138 -9.81 -3.23 -20.58
CA LEU A 138 -9.77 -4.20 -19.47
C LEU A 138 -8.40 -4.83 -19.28
N TYR A 139 -7.44 -4.57 -20.17
CA TYR A 139 -6.09 -5.11 -20.08
C TYR A 139 -5.38 -4.83 -18.73
N PRO A 140 -5.57 -3.67 -18.08
CA PRO A 140 -5.00 -3.45 -16.75
C PRO A 140 -5.34 -4.56 -15.75
N PHE A 141 -6.52 -5.18 -15.83
CA PHE A 141 -6.96 -6.21 -14.91
C PHE A 141 -6.45 -7.62 -15.23
N LEU A 142 -5.95 -7.86 -16.46
CA LEU A 142 -5.47 -9.18 -16.89
C LEU A 142 -4.50 -9.84 -15.90
N PRO A 143 -3.48 -9.15 -15.33
CA PRO A 143 -2.54 -9.77 -14.40
C PRO A 143 -3.18 -10.40 -13.15
N LEU A 144 -4.40 -9.96 -12.79
CA LEU A 144 -5.13 -10.47 -11.64
C LEU A 144 -6.02 -11.67 -11.97
N MET A 145 -6.22 -11.96 -13.26
CA MET A 145 -7.04 -13.05 -13.78
C MET A 145 -6.25 -14.36 -13.90
N ASN A 146 -6.97 -15.47 -14.06
CA ASN A 146 -6.35 -16.77 -14.28
C ASN A 146 -5.61 -16.80 -15.63
N GLY A 147 -4.31 -17.12 -15.61
CA GLY A 147 -3.45 -17.18 -16.79
C GLY A 147 -2.99 -15.82 -17.33
N GLY A 148 -3.36 -14.71 -16.70
CA GLY A 148 -3.09 -13.37 -17.21
C GLY A 148 -1.61 -12.98 -17.23
N GLU A 149 -0.79 -13.58 -16.37
CA GLU A 149 0.66 -13.37 -16.39
C GLU A 149 1.31 -13.79 -17.73
N LYS A 150 0.73 -14.77 -18.42
CA LYS A 150 1.21 -15.25 -19.73
C LYS A 150 0.85 -14.31 -20.87
N LEU A 151 -0.21 -13.51 -20.69
CA LEU A 151 -0.72 -12.58 -21.68
C LEU A 151 -0.15 -11.16 -21.51
N LEU A 152 0.61 -10.92 -20.45
CA LEU A 152 1.08 -9.58 -20.09
C LEU A 152 1.91 -8.91 -21.19
N GLU A 153 2.83 -9.65 -21.83
CA GLU A 153 3.65 -9.12 -22.92
C GLU A 153 2.83 -8.80 -24.18
N GLN A 154 1.84 -9.64 -24.48
CA GLN A 154 0.93 -9.39 -25.60
C GLN A 154 0.05 -8.17 -25.33
N ALA A 155 -0.53 -8.08 -24.13
CA ALA A 155 -1.39 -6.98 -23.71
C ALA A 155 -0.66 -5.63 -23.74
N GLU A 156 0.55 -5.55 -23.19
CA GLU A 156 1.34 -4.32 -23.24
C GLU A 156 1.70 -3.93 -24.67
N THR A 157 2.08 -4.90 -25.51
CA THR A 157 2.47 -4.65 -26.90
C THR A 157 1.28 -4.11 -27.69
N ASN A 158 0.10 -4.69 -27.48
CA ASN A 158 -1.15 -4.25 -28.08
C ASN A 158 -1.48 -2.80 -27.68
N ILE A 159 -1.41 -2.44 -26.40
CA ILE A 159 -1.62 -1.05 -25.95
C ILE A 159 -0.60 -0.11 -26.60
N TYR A 160 0.68 -0.47 -26.53
CA TYR A 160 1.76 0.38 -27.00
C TYR A 160 1.67 0.68 -28.51
N LYS A 161 1.41 -0.35 -29.32
CA LYS A 161 1.34 -0.26 -30.79
C LYS A 161 -0.01 0.20 -31.33
N ASN A 162 -1.08 0.20 -30.52
CA ASN A 162 -2.41 0.61 -30.98
C ASN A 162 -2.40 2.09 -31.43
N SER A 163 -2.72 2.37 -32.70
CA SER A 163 -2.73 3.73 -33.26
C SER A 163 -4.04 4.50 -33.04
N GLU A 164 -5.09 3.82 -32.57
CA GLU A 164 -6.43 4.37 -32.38
C GLU A 164 -6.58 5.08 -31.03
N ILE A 165 -5.77 4.72 -30.04
CA ILE A 165 -5.78 5.34 -28.71
C ILE A 165 -4.69 6.40 -28.55
N SER A 166 -5.01 7.47 -27.83
CA SER A 166 -4.07 8.56 -27.54
C SER A 166 -2.91 8.10 -26.67
N ARG A 167 -1.80 8.85 -26.71
CA ARG A 167 -0.63 8.58 -25.87
C ARG A 167 -0.96 8.65 -24.38
N ASP A 168 -1.75 9.63 -23.97
CA ASP A 168 -2.23 9.76 -22.58
C ASP A 168 -2.99 8.50 -22.14
N ARG A 169 -3.91 8.00 -22.98
CA ARG A 169 -4.64 6.76 -22.67
C ARG A 169 -3.74 5.54 -22.58
N LYS A 170 -2.71 5.44 -23.43
CA LYS A 170 -1.70 4.39 -23.30
C LYS A 170 -0.96 4.48 -21.97
N SER A 171 -0.58 5.70 -21.57
CA SER A 171 0.14 5.94 -20.32
C SER A 171 -0.68 5.48 -19.11
N ASP A 172 -1.98 5.80 -19.06
CA ASP A 172 -2.89 5.39 -17.99
C ASP A 172 -3.06 3.87 -17.93
N LEU A 173 -3.33 3.23 -19.07
CA LEU A 173 -3.53 1.79 -19.15
C LEU A 173 -2.27 1.00 -18.77
N LEU A 174 -1.10 1.39 -19.31
CA LEU A 174 0.18 0.75 -18.99
C LEU A 174 0.54 0.96 -17.51
N SER A 175 0.31 2.16 -16.98
CA SER A 175 0.57 2.45 -15.57
C SER A 175 -0.31 1.61 -14.65
N ALA A 176 -1.61 1.57 -14.89
CA ALA A 176 -2.53 0.73 -14.14
C ALA A 176 -2.20 -0.76 -14.24
N MET A 177 -1.89 -1.23 -15.44
CA MET A 177 -1.50 -2.62 -15.66
C MET A 177 -0.23 -2.98 -14.89
N ALA A 178 0.76 -2.09 -14.80
CA ALA A 178 1.97 -2.32 -14.01
C ALA A 178 1.68 -2.42 -12.52
N ILE A 179 0.71 -1.66 -12.03
CA ILE A 179 0.30 -1.67 -10.62
C ILE A 179 -0.41 -2.95 -10.26
N PHE A 180 -1.34 -3.40 -11.10
CA PHE A 180 -2.04 -4.67 -10.91
C PHE A 180 -1.13 -5.87 -11.13
N ALA A 181 -0.20 -5.80 -12.09
CA ALA A 181 0.87 -6.78 -12.22
C ALA A 181 1.72 -6.85 -10.94
N GLY A 182 2.10 -5.70 -10.37
CA GLY A 182 2.82 -5.62 -9.11
C GLY A 182 2.03 -6.08 -7.88
N LEU A 183 0.69 -6.01 -7.92
CA LEU A 183 -0.19 -6.60 -6.89
C LEU A 183 -0.15 -8.13 -6.94
N LYS A 184 -0.10 -8.71 -8.14
CA LYS A 184 0.05 -10.16 -8.36
C LYS A 184 1.45 -10.65 -8.03
N ASP A 185 2.46 -10.02 -8.62
CA ASP A 185 3.89 -10.31 -8.46
C ASP A 185 4.70 -9.03 -8.71
N LYS A 186 5.50 -8.64 -7.71
CA LYS A 186 6.35 -7.44 -7.79
C LYS A 186 7.26 -7.44 -9.01
N ASN A 187 7.76 -8.60 -9.45
CA ASN A 187 8.66 -8.70 -10.60
C ASN A 187 7.95 -8.37 -11.91
N LEU A 188 6.68 -8.78 -12.07
CA LEU A 188 5.88 -8.46 -13.26
C LEU A 188 5.60 -6.95 -13.35
N GLY A 189 5.29 -6.34 -12.21
CA GLY A 189 5.12 -4.88 -12.12
C GLY A 189 6.41 -4.14 -12.50
N SER A 190 7.54 -4.51 -11.89
CA SER A 190 8.85 -3.90 -12.19
C SER A 190 9.24 -4.07 -13.66
N TRP A 191 9.05 -5.26 -14.23
CA TRP A 191 9.33 -5.53 -15.63
C TRP A 191 8.54 -4.60 -16.56
N LEU A 192 7.25 -4.39 -16.30
CA LEU A 192 6.42 -3.53 -17.14
C LEU A 192 6.81 -2.05 -17.01
N VAL A 193 7.12 -1.60 -15.78
CA VAL A 193 7.65 -0.26 -15.53
C VAL A 193 8.96 -0.05 -16.27
N GLU A 194 9.91 -0.97 -16.18
CA GLU A 194 11.21 -0.87 -16.87
C GLU A 194 11.05 -0.83 -18.38
N ARG A 195 10.16 -1.66 -18.93
CA ARG A 195 9.92 -1.76 -20.37
C ARG A 195 9.19 -0.57 -20.97
N ARG A 196 8.26 0.05 -20.22
CA ARG A 196 7.32 1.09 -20.73
C ARG A 196 7.40 2.42 -20.00
N ARG A 197 8.49 2.66 -19.28
CA ARG A 197 8.74 3.91 -18.55
C ARG A 197 8.61 5.14 -19.44
N ASP A 198 9.00 5.05 -20.70
CA ASP A 198 9.01 6.13 -21.67
C ASP A 198 7.62 6.75 -21.93
N ILE A 199 6.54 5.99 -21.73
CA ILE A 199 5.16 6.48 -21.84
C ILE A 199 4.52 6.64 -20.45
N MET A 200 4.77 5.71 -19.52
CA MET A 200 4.12 5.70 -18.22
C MET A 200 4.36 6.96 -17.39
N ILE A 201 5.53 7.60 -17.54
CA ILE A 201 5.87 8.85 -16.83
C ILE A 201 4.92 10.02 -17.11
N GLU A 202 4.10 9.92 -18.16
CA GLU A 202 3.10 10.94 -18.52
C GLU A 202 1.76 10.74 -17.78
N SER A 203 1.54 9.57 -17.15
CA SER A 203 0.30 9.29 -16.45
C SER A 203 0.29 9.90 -15.04
N PRO A 204 -0.79 10.60 -14.63
CA PRO A 204 -0.97 11.03 -13.24
C PRO A 204 -0.94 9.87 -12.24
N ILE A 205 -1.33 8.66 -12.67
CA ILE A 205 -1.26 7.44 -11.86
C ILE A 205 0.19 7.12 -11.50
N TYR A 206 1.12 7.28 -12.46
CA TYR A 206 2.54 7.05 -12.25
C TYR A 206 3.13 8.01 -11.22
N ASP A 207 2.81 9.31 -11.35
CA ASP A 207 3.29 10.34 -10.42
C ASP A 207 2.81 10.09 -8.99
N LEU A 208 1.52 9.77 -8.82
CA LEU A 208 0.95 9.46 -7.51
C LEU A 208 1.73 8.34 -6.80
N ILE A 209 2.06 7.26 -7.52
CA ILE A 209 2.75 6.11 -6.95
C ILE A 209 4.22 6.38 -6.71
N LYS A 210 4.86 7.14 -7.61
CA LYS A 210 6.23 7.59 -7.41
C LYS A 210 6.33 8.43 -6.13
N GLU A 211 5.40 9.36 -5.92
CA GLU A 211 5.34 10.18 -4.72
C GLU A 211 5.10 9.34 -3.46
N GLU A 212 4.18 8.38 -3.49
CA GLU A 212 3.91 7.48 -2.36
C GLU A 212 5.15 6.62 -2.04
N GLY A 213 5.83 6.09 -3.07
CA GLY A 213 7.07 5.35 -2.92
C GLY A 213 8.21 6.18 -2.32
N ILE A 214 8.37 7.43 -2.74
CA ILE A 214 9.34 8.37 -2.15
C ILE A 214 8.99 8.64 -0.69
N ARG A 215 7.72 8.88 -0.38
CA ARG A 215 7.24 9.15 0.99
C ARG A 215 7.50 7.97 1.91
N GLU A 216 7.18 6.75 1.48
CA GLU A 216 7.49 5.53 2.23
C GLU A 216 9.00 5.35 2.43
N GLY A 217 9.81 5.61 1.40
CA GLY A 217 11.27 5.52 1.47
C GLY A 217 11.85 6.50 2.48
N ILE A 218 11.42 7.76 2.46
CA ILE A 218 11.82 8.79 3.43
C ILE A 218 11.42 8.36 4.85
N LYS A 219 10.17 7.92 5.03
CA LYS A 219 9.67 7.48 6.35
C LYS A 219 10.55 6.35 6.92
N ARG A 220 10.82 5.31 6.13
CA ARG A 220 11.69 4.19 6.55
C ARG A 220 13.12 4.65 6.84
N GLY A 221 13.68 5.53 6.00
CA GLY A 221 15.02 6.08 6.20
C GLY A 221 15.15 6.90 7.49
N ILE A 222 14.13 7.69 7.82
CA ILE A 222 14.07 8.44 9.09
C ILE A 222 13.94 7.49 10.27
N GLU A 223 13.04 6.51 10.21
CA GLU A 223 12.86 5.51 11.28
C GLU A 223 14.17 4.78 11.57
N GLN A 224 14.85 4.28 10.54
CA GLN A 224 16.14 3.60 10.67
C GLN A 224 17.24 4.54 11.19
N GLY A 225 17.29 5.78 10.69
CA GLY A 225 18.28 6.76 11.13
C GLY A 225 18.11 7.15 12.60
N ILE A 226 16.86 7.30 13.07
CA ILE A 226 16.55 7.57 14.48
C ILE A 226 16.93 6.39 15.35
N GLU A 227 16.58 5.16 14.95
CA GLU A 227 16.91 3.95 15.72
C GLU A 227 18.42 3.79 15.89
N GLN A 228 19.18 3.91 14.79
CA GLN A 228 20.64 3.86 14.82
C GLN A 228 21.23 5.01 15.65
N GLY A 229 20.71 6.22 15.51
CA GLY A 229 21.16 7.39 16.27
C GLY A 229 20.94 7.25 17.78
N ILE A 230 19.77 6.74 18.19
CA ILE A 230 19.46 6.46 19.60
C ILE A 230 20.37 5.36 20.14
N GLU A 231 20.55 4.26 19.41
CA GLU A 231 21.41 3.16 19.86
C GLU A 231 22.85 3.62 20.04
N GLN A 232 23.40 4.37 19.08
CA GLN A 232 24.74 4.94 19.16
C GLN A 232 24.84 5.94 20.31
N GLY A 233 23.85 6.82 20.47
CA GLY A 233 23.79 7.80 21.56
C GLY A 233 23.76 7.15 22.94
N ILE A 234 22.97 6.09 23.13
CA ILE A 234 22.93 5.32 24.39
C ILE A 234 24.27 4.65 24.67
N LYS A 235 24.89 4.01 23.66
CA LYS A 235 26.21 3.37 23.82
C LYS A 235 27.29 4.38 24.20
N GLN A 236 27.33 5.53 23.51
CA GLN A 236 28.26 6.61 23.82
C GLN A 236 28.02 7.20 25.21
N GLY A 237 26.77 7.47 25.57
CA GLY A 237 26.39 7.96 26.90
C GLY A 237 26.75 7.00 28.02
N ARG A 238 26.48 5.69 27.84
CA ARG A 238 26.88 4.65 28.81
C ARG A 238 28.40 4.58 28.96
N LYS A 239 29.14 4.62 27.85
CA LYS A 239 30.61 4.61 27.87
C LYS A 239 31.17 5.82 28.61
N GLN A 240 30.65 7.02 28.33
CA GLN A 240 31.06 8.24 29.02
C GLN A 240 30.76 8.17 30.53
N ALA A 241 29.56 7.73 30.90
CA ALA A 241 29.19 7.57 32.31
C ALA A 241 30.12 6.58 33.06
N ILE A 242 30.55 5.50 32.39
CA ILE A 242 31.52 4.56 32.98
C ILE A 242 32.88 5.22 33.13
N TYR A 243 33.37 5.98 32.14
CA TYR A 243 34.63 6.70 32.26
C TYR A 243 34.62 7.71 33.41
N ASP A 244 33.54 8.49 33.56
CA ASP A 244 33.41 9.46 34.64
C ASP A 244 33.41 8.77 36.01
N ALA A 245 32.71 7.64 36.13
CA ALA A 245 32.70 6.83 37.34
C ALA A 245 34.08 6.22 37.66
N LEU A 246 34.80 5.72 36.65
CA LEU A 246 36.14 5.17 36.79
C LEU A 246 37.15 6.24 37.22
N ALA A 247 37.11 7.42 36.60
CA ALA A 247 37.97 8.53 36.94
C ALA A 247 37.81 8.92 38.42
N LEU A 248 36.56 9.10 38.87
CA LEU A 248 36.26 9.43 40.26
C LEU A 248 36.72 8.32 41.23
N ALA A 249 36.46 7.06 40.91
CA ALA A 249 36.82 5.94 41.79
C ALA A 249 38.35 5.76 41.91
N LEU A 250 39.09 5.90 40.81
CA LEU A 250 40.54 5.83 40.80
C LEU A 250 41.17 7.00 41.57
N GLU A 251 40.65 8.21 41.39
CA GLU A 251 41.12 9.40 42.11
C GLU A 251 40.89 9.26 43.63
N ILE A 252 39.67 8.87 44.05
CA ILE A 252 39.34 8.70 45.47
C ILE A 252 40.21 7.62 46.12
N LYS A 253 40.45 6.50 45.42
CA LYS A 253 41.09 5.32 46.03
C LYS A 253 42.61 5.33 45.95
N PHE A 254 43.18 5.87 44.87
CA PHE A 254 44.61 5.79 44.57
C PHE A 254 45.27 7.15 44.31
N GLY A 255 44.52 8.26 44.39
CA GLY A 255 45.06 9.61 44.25
C GLY A 255 45.76 9.84 42.91
N ILE A 256 46.96 10.41 42.94
CA ILE A 256 47.74 10.78 41.75
C ILE A 256 48.02 9.57 40.85
N ASP A 257 48.35 8.41 41.44
CA ASP A 257 48.63 7.19 40.68
C ASP A 257 47.38 6.70 39.93
N GLY A 258 46.19 6.87 40.53
CA GLY A 258 44.90 6.61 39.90
C GLY A 258 44.60 7.53 38.71
N ILE A 259 44.96 8.82 38.82
CA ILE A 259 44.81 9.79 37.73
C ILE A 259 45.69 9.40 36.53
N VAL A 260 46.95 9.02 36.77
CA VAL A 260 47.87 8.57 35.72
C VAL A 260 47.34 7.30 35.04
N LEU A 261 46.80 6.36 35.80
CA LEU A 261 46.22 5.13 35.27
C LEU A 261 45.01 5.39 34.34
N MET A 262 44.25 6.46 34.59
CA MET A 262 43.09 6.83 33.78
C MET A 262 43.46 7.11 32.31
N GLU A 263 44.68 7.56 32.00
CA GLU A 263 45.15 7.74 30.63
C GLU A 263 45.22 6.41 29.86
N LYS A 264 45.52 5.30 30.55
CA LYS A 264 45.49 3.95 29.99
C LYS A 264 44.04 3.46 29.84
N VAL A 265 43.20 3.69 30.84
CA VAL A 265 41.76 3.32 30.83
C VAL A 265 41.01 3.95 29.66
N ARG A 266 41.29 5.21 29.31
CA ARG A 266 40.65 5.90 28.17
C ARG A 266 40.90 5.22 26.81
N LYS A 267 41.95 4.40 26.69
CA LYS A 267 42.26 3.64 25.46
C LYS A 267 41.44 2.35 25.35
N VAL A 268 40.74 1.94 26.43
CA VAL A 268 39.90 0.74 26.41
C VAL A 268 38.58 1.07 25.72
N GLU A 269 38.35 0.46 24.55
CA GLU A 269 37.16 0.76 23.75
C GLU A 269 35.90 -0.01 24.18
N SER A 270 36.08 -1.21 24.74
CA SER A 270 34.99 -2.12 25.12
C SER A 270 34.32 -1.69 26.42
N ILE A 271 33.01 -1.47 26.37
CA ILE A 271 32.17 -1.17 27.54
C ILE A 271 32.28 -2.30 28.59
N GLU A 272 32.31 -3.56 28.17
CA GLU A 272 32.42 -4.72 29.08
C GLU A 272 33.76 -4.75 29.82
N ARG A 273 34.85 -4.41 29.13
CA ARG A 273 36.17 -4.27 29.78
C ARG A 273 36.18 -3.12 30.77
N LEU A 274 35.57 -1.98 30.42
CA LEU A 274 35.43 -0.85 31.34
C LEU A 274 34.61 -1.21 32.58
N GLU A 275 33.55 -2.02 32.44
CA GLU A 275 32.77 -2.51 33.58
C GLU A 275 33.57 -3.49 34.45
N THR A 276 34.37 -4.36 33.85
CA THR A 276 35.29 -5.25 34.59
C THR A 276 36.29 -4.44 35.41
N ILE A 277 36.90 -3.41 34.83
CA ILE A 277 37.82 -2.50 35.53
C ILE A 277 37.09 -1.81 36.69
N LYS A 278 35.86 -1.35 36.48
CA LYS A 278 35.03 -0.69 37.50
C LYS A 278 34.80 -1.60 38.71
N GLU A 279 34.48 -2.87 38.50
CA GLU A 279 34.30 -3.83 39.58
C GLU A 279 35.63 -4.18 40.27
N ALA A 280 36.72 -4.31 39.52
CA ALA A 280 38.04 -4.57 40.09
C ALA A 280 38.50 -3.43 41.03
N ILE A 281 38.25 -2.17 40.66
CA ILE A 281 38.60 -1.00 41.50
C ILE A 281 37.88 -1.06 42.84
N LYS A 282 36.65 -1.58 42.93
CA LYS A 282 35.93 -1.68 44.22
C LYS A 282 36.65 -2.59 45.21
N ILE A 283 37.18 -3.72 44.74
CA ILE A 283 37.68 -4.81 45.61
C ILE A 283 39.19 -4.70 45.85
N SER A 284 39.94 -4.25 44.83
CA SER A 284 41.41 -4.25 44.85
C SER A 284 42.00 -3.37 45.95
N LYS A 285 43.13 -3.75 46.53
CA LYS A 285 43.86 -2.92 47.51
C LYS A 285 45.15 -2.32 46.93
N ASP A 286 45.58 -2.80 45.77
CA ASP A 286 46.82 -2.39 45.10
C ASP A 286 46.51 -2.00 43.64
N ILE A 287 46.91 -0.79 43.26
CA ILE A 287 46.67 -0.25 41.92
C ILE A 287 47.25 -1.13 40.80
N LYS A 288 48.32 -1.90 41.07
CA LYS A 288 48.93 -2.82 40.09
C LYS A 288 47.96 -3.90 39.60
N GLU A 289 46.99 -4.30 40.42
CA GLU A 289 45.97 -5.26 40.01
C GLU A 289 45.04 -4.67 38.94
N ILE A 290 44.81 -3.35 38.97
CA ILE A 290 44.02 -2.63 37.98
C ILE A 290 44.83 -2.37 36.71
N GLU A 291 46.13 -2.08 36.83
CA GLU A 291 47.02 -1.89 35.69
C GLU A 291 47.08 -3.10 34.75
N ASN A 292 46.93 -4.31 35.28
CA ASN A 292 46.94 -5.53 34.46
C ASN A 292 45.66 -5.70 33.61
N LEU A 293 44.62 -4.91 33.84
CA LEU A 293 43.32 -5.03 33.18
C LEU A 293 43.11 -4.03 32.03
N VAL A 294 43.94 -2.99 31.96
CA VAL A 294 43.89 -1.94 30.92
C VAL A 294 44.74 -2.26 29.72
#